data_AF-A0A937YC94-F1
#
_entry.id   AF-A0A937YC94-F1
#
_cell.length_a   1.000
_cell.length_b   1.000
_cell.length_c   1.000
_cell.angle_alpha   90.00
_cell.angle_beta   90.00
_cell.angle_gamma   90.00
#
_symmetry.space_group_name_H-M   'P 1'
#
loop_
_entity.id
_entity.type
_entity.pdbx_description
1 polymer ?
#
loop_
_entity_poly.entity_id
_entity_poly.type
_entity_poly.pdbx_seq_one_letter_code
_entity_poly.pdbx_strand_id
1 'polypeptide(L)'
;MSHYAQWLALAAKQAGLRPFGTIALARVIDWSSRIAEDATKLSLELRRVRDLLVAADQWAGRRGAECVQSADVRTSLASRRVRTGDIRQRVHQQIFERTLLIDTEGSRVAQANGLAVIALGEHSFGLPARIIATTRIGDGSVVDIQRESQLGGSVHT
;
A
#
# COMPACT_ATOMS: atom_id res chain seq x y z
N MET A 1 5.72 -20.93 -9.44
CA MET A 1 5.40 -19.74 -10.28
C MET A 1 4.77 -20.09 -11.63
N SER A 2 5.28 -21.06 -12.40
CA SER A 2 4.73 -21.43 -13.73
C SER A 2 3.22 -21.70 -13.74
N HIS A 3 2.70 -22.51 -12.81
CA HIS A 3 1.27 -22.80 -12.71
C HIS A 3 0.37 -21.57 -12.47
N TYR A 4 0.85 -20.60 -11.69
CA TYR A 4 0.07 -19.40 -11.41
C TYR A 4 0.02 -18.47 -12.64
N ALA A 5 1.13 -18.35 -13.38
CA ALA A 5 1.15 -17.61 -14.64
C ALA A 5 0.25 -18.26 -15.71
N GLN A 6 0.23 -19.59 -15.79
CA GLN A 6 -0.70 -20.34 -16.65
C GLN A 6 -2.16 -20.09 -16.24
N TRP A 7 -2.46 -20.10 -14.95
CA TRP A 7 -3.79 -19.80 -14.45
C TRP A 7 -4.22 -18.36 -14.79
N LEU A 8 -3.33 -17.36 -14.63
CA LEU A 8 -3.60 -15.98 -15.02
C LEU A 8 -3.91 -15.85 -16.51
N ALA A 9 -3.10 -16.50 -17.36
CA ALA A 9 -3.31 -16.49 -18.81
C ALA A 9 -4.64 -17.15 -19.19
N LEU A 10 -4.98 -18.27 -18.53
CA LEU A 10 -6.27 -18.95 -18.71
C LEU A 10 -7.44 -18.07 -18.27
N ALA A 11 -7.34 -17.43 -17.10
CA ALA A 11 -8.36 -16.54 -16.56
C ALA A 11 -8.61 -15.33 -17.49
N ALA A 12 -7.54 -14.73 -18.02
CA ALA A 12 -7.65 -13.64 -19.00
C ALA A 12 -8.34 -14.11 -20.29
N LYS A 13 -7.98 -15.30 -20.80
CA LYS A 13 -8.60 -15.89 -21.99
C LYS A 13 -10.08 -16.20 -21.78
N GLN A 14 -10.44 -16.80 -20.64
CA GLN A 14 -11.84 -17.10 -20.29
C GLN A 14 -12.69 -15.85 -20.13
N ALA A 15 -12.10 -14.74 -19.67
CA ALA A 15 -12.76 -13.45 -19.56
C ALA A 15 -12.80 -12.66 -20.88
N GLY A 16 -12.30 -13.21 -21.99
CA GLY A 16 -12.30 -12.56 -23.30
C GLY A 16 -11.40 -11.32 -23.36
N LEU A 17 -10.38 -11.24 -22.51
CA LEU A 17 -9.46 -10.09 -22.44
C LEU A 17 -8.40 -10.16 -23.54
N ARG A 18 -7.80 -9.01 -23.86
CA ARG A 18 -6.63 -8.94 -24.75
C ARG A 18 -5.47 -9.75 -24.15
N PRO A 19 -4.58 -10.32 -24.99
CA PRO A 19 -3.38 -11.00 -24.51
C PRO A 19 -2.54 -10.11 -23.59
N PHE A 20 -2.02 -10.69 -22.51
CA PHE A 20 -1.12 -10.00 -21.59
C PHE A 20 0.32 -10.30 -21.98
N GLY A 21 1.13 -9.24 -22.11
CA GLY A 21 2.57 -9.40 -22.26
C GLY A 21 3.21 -10.01 -21.01
N THR A 22 4.34 -10.71 -21.16
CA THR A 22 5.02 -11.39 -20.05
C THR A 22 5.33 -10.45 -18.88
N ILE A 23 5.74 -9.21 -19.15
CA ILE A 23 6.02 -8.20 -18.12
C ILE A 23 4.73 -7.72 -17.44
N ALA A 24 3.59 -7.71 -18.14
CA ALA A 24 2.29 -7.39 -17.55
C ALA A 24 1.85 -8.49 -16.58
N LEU A 25 1.98 -9.77 -16.98
CA LEU A 25 1.71 -10.90 -16.09
C LEU A 25 2.63 -10.90 -14.87
N ALA A 26 3.93 -10.69 -15.05
CA ALA A 26 4.88 -10.55 -13.94
C ALA A 26 4.43 -9.46 -12.96
N ARG A 27 3.93 -8.33 -13.47
CA ARG A 27 3.42 -7.25 -12.61
C ARG A 27 2.16 -7.63 -11.82
N VAL A 28 1.29 -8.47 -12.38
CA VAL A 28 0.12 -9.00 -11.67
C VAL A 28 0.54 -9.99 -10.58
N ILE A 29 1.57 -10.80 -10.84
CA ILE A 29 2.16 -11.74 -9.86
C ILE A 29 2.81 -10.97 -8.70
N ASP A 30 3.61 -9.94 -8.98
CA ASP A 30 4.18 -9.08 -7.95
C ASP A 30 3.09 -8.46 -7.07
N TRP A 31 2.00 -8.04 -7.70
CA TRP A 31 0.86 -7.48 -6.98
C TRP A 31 0.16 -8.54 -6.14
N SER A 32 0.01 -9.78 -6.62
CA SER A 32 -0.61 -10.86 -5.86
C SER A 32 0.22 -11.32 -4.66
N SER A 33 1.55 -11.26 -4.76
CA SER A 33 2.45 -11.44 -3.61
C SER A 33 2.34 -10.27 -2.62
N ARG A 34 2.24 -9.03 -3.11
CA ARG A 34 2.06 -7.85 -2.25
C ARG A 34 0.78 -7.91 -1.41
N ILE A 35 -0.34 -8.35 -1.97
CA ILE A 35 -1.58 -8.51 -1.20
C ILE A 35 -1.56 -9.74 -0.27
N ALA A 36 -0.65 -10.69 -0.49
CA ALA A 36 -0.39 -11.79 0.44
C ALA A 36 0.56 -11.39 1.58
N GLU A 37 1.11 -10.17 1.55
CA GLU A 37 2.09 -9.64 2.50
C GLU A 37 3.33 -10.53 2.68
N ASP A 38 3.65 -11.32 1.64
CA ASP A 38 4.74 -12.30 1.68
C ASP A 38 5.34 -12.46 0.27
N ALA A 39 6.63 -12.13 0.14
CA ALA A 39 7.38 -12.20 -1.11
C ALA A 39 7.49 -13.61 -1.70
N THR A 40 7.24 -14.64 -0.88
CA THR A 40 7.33 -16.06 -1.25
C THR A 40 5.97 -16.70 -1.55
N LYS A 41 4.87 -15.99 -1.26
CA LYS A 41 3.50 -16.48 -1.45
C LYS A 41 2.73 -15.63 -2.45
N LEU A 42 1.63 -16.18 -2.95
CA LEU A 42 0.71 -15.51 -3.87
C LEU A 42 -0.69 -15.57 -3.27
N SER A 43 -1.43 -14.46 -3.33
CA SER A 43 -2.79 -14.42 -2.80
C SER A 43 -3.76 -15.26 -3.63
N LEU A 44 -4.67 -15.94 -2.92
CA LEU A 44 -5.79 -16.71 -3.45
C LEU A 44 -7.08 -15.89 -3.55
N GLU A 45 -7.02 -14.56 -3.38
CA GLU A 45 -8.14 -13.67 -3.64
C GLU A 45 -8.38 -13.50 -5.15
N LEU A 46 -8.81 -14.59 -5.81
CA LEU A 46 -8.89 -14.68 -7.27
C LEU A 46 -9.80 -13.61 -7.88
N ARG A 47 -10.83 -13.19 -7.16
CA ARG A 47 -11.73 -12.09 -7.55
C ARG A 47 -10.94 -10.79 -7.77
N ARG A 48 -10.09 -10.43 -6.80
CA ARG A 48 -9.25 -9.23 -6.81
C ARG A 48 -8.25 -9.23 -7.95
N VAL A 49 -7.67 -10.40 -8.21
CA VAL A 49 -6.76 -10.62 -9.33
C VAL A 49 -7.49 -10.46 -10.67
N ARG A 50 -8.66 -11.07 -10.81
CA ARG A 50 -9.49 -10.93 -12.02
C ARG A 50 -9.91 -9.48 -12.26
N ASP A 51 -10.33 -8.76 -11.21
CA ASP A 51 -10.72 -7.35 -11.33
C ASP A 51 -9.54 -6.48 -11.79
N LEU A 52 -8.31 -6.79 -11.35
CA LEU A 52 -7.10 -6.14 -11.86
C LEU A 52 -6.85 -6.46 -13.34
N LEU A 53 -7.02 -7.72 -13.77
CA LEU A 53 -6.88 -8.11 -15.18
C LEU A 53 -7.87 -7.33 -16.05
N VAL A 54 -9.15 -7.30 -15.68
CA VAL A 54 -10.19 -6.56 -16.42
C VAL A 54 -9.87 -5.07 -16.48
N ALA A 55 -9.47 -4.47 -15.36
CA ALA A 55 -9.14 -3.05 -15.33
C ALA A 55 -7.88 -2.72 -16.16
N ALA A 56 -6.86 -3.58 -16.14
CA ALA A 56 -5.67 -3.42 -16.99
C ALA A 56 -6.01 -3.54 -18.49
N ASP A 57 -6.90 -4.48 -18.84
CA ASP A 57 -7.42 -4.60 -20.21
C ASP A 57 -8.13 -3.31 -20.64
N GLN A 58 -9.00 -2.73 -19.81
CA GLN A 58 -9.66 -1.45 -20.12
C GLN A 58 -8.67 -0.33 -20.43
N TRP A 59 -7.54 -0.26 -19.72
CA TRP A 59 -6.46 0.71 -20.00
C TRP A 59 -5.78 0.44 -21.35
N ALA A 60 -5.47 -0.82 -21.68
CA ALA A 60 -4.95 -1.18 -22.99
C ALA A 60 -5.93 -0.80 -24.11
N GLY A 61 -7.23 -1.02 -23.90
CA GLY A 61 -8.29 -0.63 -24.82
C GLY A 61 -8.39 0.87 -25.05
N ARG A 62 -8.26 1.69 -23.99
CA ARG A 62 -8.21 3.16 -24.11
C ARG A 62 -7.01 3.65 -24.92
N ARG A 63 -5.92 2.90 -24.91
CA ARG A 63 -4.72 3.17 -25.73
C ARG A 63 -4.84 2.61 -27.15
N GLY A 64 -5.93 1.91 -27.49
CA GLY A 64 -6.09 1.24 -28.78
C GLY A 64 -5.10 0.09 -29.00
N ALA A 65 -4.58 -0.51 -27.92
CA ALA A 65 -3.59 -1.57 -28.01
C ALA A 65 -4.24 -2.95 -28.08
N GLU A 66 -3.65 -3.85 -28.86
CA GLU A 66 -4.09 -5.25 -28.97
C GLU A 66 -3.55 -6.15 -27.84
N CYS A 67 -2.57 -5.66 -27.07
CA CYS A 67 -1.92 -6.40 -25.99
C CYS A 67 -1.78 -5.53 -24.74
N VAL A 68 -2.11 -6.11 -23.58
CA VAL A 68 -1.95 -5.47 -22.28
C VAL A 68 -0.48 -5.45 -21.88
N GLN A 69 0.03 -4.25 -21.61
CA GLN A 69 1.41 -4.01 -21.21
C GLN A 69 1.51 -3.74 -19.70
N SER A 70 2.73 -3.84 -19.15
CA SER A 70 2.97 -3.57 -17.73
C SER A 70 2.55 -2.16 -17.31
N ALA A 71 2.66 -1.18 -18.22
CA ALA A 71 2.17 0.18 -18.01
C ALA A 71 0.66 0.21 -17.74
N ASP A 72 -0.14 -0.58 -18.47
CA ASP A 72 -1.60 -0.61 -18.30
C ASP A 72 -1.99 -1.18 -16.92
N VAL A 73 -1.28 -2.22 -16.45
CA VAL A 73 -1.43 -2.77 -15.08
C VAL A 73 -1.03 -1.74 -14.02
N ARG A 74 0.09 -1.03 -14.21
CA ARG A 74 0.55 0.02 -13.29
C ARG A 74 -0.46 1.17 -13.20
N THR A 75 -0.98 1.62 -14.33
CA THR A 75 -1.97 2.71 -14.39
C THR A 75 -3.28 2.27 -13.72
N SER A 76 -3.70 1.03 -13.92
CA SER A 76 -4.86 0.44 -13.22
C SER A 76 -4.71 0.49 -11.70
N LEU A 77 -3.57 0.02 -11.18
CA LEU A 77 -3.25 0.05 -9.74
C LEU A 77 -3.16 1.48 -9.18
N ALA A 78 -2.51 2.39 -9.91
CA ALA A 78 -2.40 3.79 -9.51
C ALA A 78 -3.77 4.47 -9.45
N SER A 79 -4.61 4.26 -10.46
CA SER A 79 -5.97 4.81 -10.52
C SER A 79 -6.85 4.28 -9.38
N ARG A 80 -6.71 2.99 -9.05
CA ARG A 80 -7.38 2.39 -7.88
C ARG A 80 -6.96 3.08 -6.59
N ARG A 81 -5.66 3.32 -6.39
CA ARG A 81 -5.11 4.03 -5.21
C ARG A 81 -5.59 5.48 -5.11
N VAL A 82 -5.75 6.19 -6.24
CA VAL A 82 -6.28 7.57 -6.22
C VAL A 82 -7.74 7.57 -5.79
N ARG A 83 -8.58 6.69 -6.36
CA ARG A 83 -10.00 6.60 -6.02
C ARG A 83 -10.26 6.29 -4.54
N THR A 84 -9.36 5.56 -3.88
CA THR A 84 -9.50 5.18 -2.47
C THR A 84 -8.61 6.00 -1.52
N GLY A 85 -7.89 7.00 -2.02
CA GLY A 85 -6.76 7.62 -1.34
C GLY A 85 -7.02 8.97 -0.66
N ASP A 86 -8.27 9.42 -0.54
CA ASP A 86 -8.60 10.77 -0.04
C ASP A 86 -7.97 11.04 1.36
N ILE A 87 -8.15 10.12 2.32
CA ILE A 87 -7.60 10.28 3.67
C ILE A 87 -6.06 10.36 3.65
N ARG A 88 -5.39 9.49 2.87
CA ARG A 88 -3.93 9.55 2.73
C ARG A 88 -3.47 10.89 2.16
N GLN A 89 -4.18 11.39 1.14
CA GLN A 89 -3.85 12.67 0.50
C GLN A 89 -4.03 13.84 1.47
N ARG A 90 -5.11 13.85 2.27
CA ARG A 90 -5.34 14.86 3.31
C ARG A 90 -4.23 14.86 4.36
N VAL A 91 -3.82 13.69 4.85
CA VAL A 91 -2.73 13.62 5.84
C VAL A 91 -1.42 14.13 5.24
N HIS A 92 -1.09 13.73 4.01
CA HIS A 92 0.08 14.27 3.31
C HIS A 92 0.00 15.79 3.16
N GLN A 93 -1.17 16.31 2.79
CA GLN A 93 -1.39 17.75 2.66
C GLN A 93 -1.16 18.47 4.00
N GLN A 94 -1.68 17.93 5.10
CA GLN A 94 -1.45 18.50 6.43
C GLN A 94 0.03 18.47 6.84
N ILE A 95 0.81 17.48 6.40
CA ILE A 95 2.27 17.45 6.58
C ILE A 95 2.93 18.57 5.77
N PHE A 96 2.58 18.71 4.49
CA PHE A 96 3.12 19.76 3.62
C PHE A 96 2.80 21.18 4.12
N GLU A 97 1.59 21.37 4.64
CA GLU A 97 1.11 22.63 5.23
C GLU A 97 1.68 22.89 6.62
N ARG A 98 2.49 21.97 7.17
CA ARG A 98 3.06 22.04 8.53
C ARG A 98 2.00 22.05 9.65
N THR A 99 0.79 21.59 9.35
CA THR A 99 -0.25 21.32 10.36
C THR A 99 0.10 20.05 11.13
N LEU A 100 0.62 19.03 10.45
CA LEU A 100 1.23 17.86 11.06
C LEU A 100 2.75 17.99 10.99
N LEU A 101 3.38 18.13 12.16
CA LEU A 101 4.81 18.37 12.26
C LEU A 101 5.59 17.07 12.07
N ILE A 102 6.09 16.83 10.87
CA ILE A 102 6.96 15.71 10.52
C ILE A 102 8.21 16.27 9.84
N ASP A 103 9.38 15.99 10.41
CA ASP A 103 10.66 16.40 9.81
C ASP A 103 11.22 15.20 9.03
N THR A 104 11.51 15.36 7.74
CA THR A 104 12.11 14.31 6.88
C THR A 104 13.60 14.53 6.60
N GLU A 105 14.14 15.67 7.04
CA GLU A 105 15.53 16.08 6.84
C GLU A 105 16.10 16.69 8.13
N GLY A 106 17.43 16.76 8.20
CA GLY A 106 18.14 17.22 9.38
C GLY A 106 18.15 16.18 10.51
N SER A 107 18.51 16.62 11.72
CA SER A 107 18.62 15.77 12.90
C SER A 107 18.16 16.52 14.14
N ARG A 108 17.44 15.84 15.05
CA ARG A 108 17.03 16.36 16.34
C ARG A 108 17.23 15.31 17.43
N VAL A 109 17.74 15.72 18.58
CA VAL A 109 17.94 14.84 19.73
C VAL A 109 16.59 14.42 20.31
N ALA A 110 16.48 13.15 20.71
CA ALA A 110 15.31 12.59 21.37
C ALA A 110 13.99 12.70 20.57
N GLN A 111 14.10 12.69 19.25
CA GLN A 111 12.95 12.61 18.35
C GLN A 111 13.15 11.52 17.30
N ALA A 112 12.07 10.83 16.97
CA ALA A 112 12.03 9.81 15.93
C ALA A 112 10.69 9.87 15.18
N ASN A 113 10.70 9.44 13.91
CA ASN A 113 9.46 9.23 13.16
C ASN A 113 9.05 7.76 13.31
N GLY A 114 8.05 7.49 14.12
CA GLY A 114 7.36 6.20 14.14
C GLY A 114 6.56 6.00 12.86
N LEU A 115 6.36 4.75 12.46
CA LEU A 115 5.53 4.38 11.33
C LEU A 115 4.30 3.63 11.82
N ALA A 116 3.12 4.17 11.54
CA ALA A 116 1.84 3.52 11.77
C ALA A 116 1.22 3.09 10.45
N VAL A 117 0.42 2.03 10.47
CA VAL A 117 -0.35 1.58 9.31
C VAL A 117 -1.83 1.82 9.59
N ILE A 118 -2.50 2.56 8.71
CA ILE A 118 -3.96 2.68 8.72
C ILE A 118 -4.51 1.70 7.69
N ALA A 119 -5.40 0.80 8.12
CA ALA A 119 -6.18 -0.07 7.25
C ALA A 119 -7.61 0.49 7.09
N LEU A 120 -8.01 0.77 5.85
CA LEU A 120 -9.34 1.23 5.45
C LEU A 120 -9.93 0.23 4.46
N GLY A 121 -10.68 -0.73 5.01
CA GLY A 121 -11.24 -1.84 4.24
C GLY A 121 -10.15 -2.55 3.43
N GLU A 122 -10.27 -2.49 2.11
CA GLU A 122 -9.42 -3.18 1.15
C GLU A 122 -8.06 -2.51 0.89
N HIS A 123 -7.76 -1.37 1.53
CA HIS A 123 -6.55 -0.61 1.30
C HIS A 123 -5.90 -0.23 2.62
N SER A 124 -4.57 -0.24 2.65
CA SER A 124 -3.78 0.28 3.76
C SER A 124 -2.77 1.32 3.27
N PHE A 125 -2.41 2.23 4.15
CA PHE A 125 -1.31 3.17 3.93
C PHE A 125 -0.58 3.45 5.23
N GLY A 126 0.72 3.69 5.10
CA GLY A 126 1.58 4.08 6.22
C GLY A 126 1.48 5.58 6.47
N LEU A 127 1.58 5.97 7.74
CA LEU A 127 1.70 7.35 8.18
C LEU A 127 2.90 7.50 9.13
N PRO A 128 3.69 8.57 8.97
CA PRO A 128 4.68 8.93 9.97
C PRO A 128 4.01 9.59 11.18
N ALA A 129 4.50 9.27 12.38
CA ALA A 129 4.13 9.91 13.63
C ALA A 129 5.40 10.39 14.33
N ARG A 130 5.48 11.68 14.66
CA ARG A 130 6.60 12.21 15.44
C ARG A 130 6.49 11.73 16.88
N ILE A 131 7.51 11.00 17.33
CA ILE A 131 7.68 10.54 18.71
C ILE A 131 8.78 11.40 19.35
N ILE A 132 8.53 11.87 20.57
CA ILE A 132 9.45 12.69 21.34
C ILE A 132 9.72 12.00 22.67
N ALA A 133 10.98 11.97 23.08
CA ALA A 133 11.39 11.54 24.41
C ALA A 133 12.00 12.73 25.17
N THR A 134 11.76 12.79 26.46
CA THR A 134 12.38 13.77 27.36
C THR A 134 12.82 13.07 28.63
N THR A 135 13.96 13.48 29.18
CA THR A 135 14.51 12.92 30.42
C THR A 135 14.67 14.01 31.46
N ARG A 136 14.43 13.68 32.73
CA ARG A 136 14.69 14.55 33.89
C ARG A 136 15.28 13.71 35.03
N ILE A 137 16.01 14.34 35.94
CA ILE A 137 16.48 13.68 37.17
C ILE A 137 15.25 13.23 37.97
N GLY A 138 15.26 11.97 38.43
CA GLY A 138 14.13 11.36 39.13
C GLY A 138 14.44 9.94 39.59
N ASP A 139 13.39 9.21 39.96
CA ASP A 139 13.43 7.85 40.53
C ASP A 139 13.71 6.73 39.53
N GLY A 140 13.91 7.05 38.24
CA GLY A 140 14.24 6.07 37.19
C GLY A 140 13.02 5.42 36.51
N SER A 141 11.86 6.07 36.53
CA SER A 141 10.66 5.60 35.85
C SER A 141 10.58 6.01 34.36
N VAL A 142 9.98 5.15 33.52
CA VAL A 142 9.62 5.45 32.13
C VAL A 142 8.13 5.74 32.07
N VAL A 143 7.77 6.89 31.50
CA VAL A 143 6.38 7.31 31.36
C VAL A 143 6.02 7.41 29.88
N ASP A 144 5.07 6.56 29.46
CA ASP A 144 4.40 6.69 28.16
C ASP A 144 3.14 7.56 28.32
N ILE A 145 3.16 8.75 27.71
CA ILE A 145 2.07 9.72 27.77
C ILE A 145 0.81 9.20 27.05
N GLN A 146 0.95 8.44 25.95
CA GLN A 146 -0.20 7.91 25.22
C GLN A 146 -0.94 6.84 26.03
N ARG A 147 -0.19 6.03 26.78
CA ARG A 147 -0.77 5.05 27.71
C ARG A 147 -1.51 5.73 28.86
N GLU A 148 -0.86 6.71 29.50
CA GLU A 148 -1.44 7.40 30.66
C GLU A 148 -2.71 8.20 30.29
N SER A 149 -2.77 8.72 29.07
CA SER A 149 -3.94 9.41 28.52
C SER A 149 -5.01 8.48 27.92
N GLN A 150 -4.86 7.15 28.07
CA GLN A 150 -5.78 6.12 27.55
C GLN A 150 -5.97 6.16 26.03
N LEU A 151 -4.98 6.71 25.30
CA LEU A 151 -4.94 6.72 23.83
C LEU A 151 -4.19 5.50 23.26
N GLY A 152 -3.48 4.74 24.09
CA GLY A 152 -2.81 3.49 23.73
C GLY A 152 -3.75 2.28 23.78
N GLY A 153 -3.73 1.46 22.73
CA GLY A 153 -4.42 0.16 22.71
C GLY A 153 -3.72 -0.89 23.59
N SER A 154 -4.40 -1.99 23.89
CA SER A 154 -3.92 -3.05 24.79
C SER A 154 -2.61 -3.75 24.36
N VAL A 155 -2.18 -3.57 23.11
CA VAL A 155 -0.96 -4.18 22.54
C VAL A 155 0.25 -3.22 22.60
N HIS A 156 0.09 -2.01 23.16
CA HIS A 156 1.21 -1.11 23.49
C HIS A 156 1.68 -1.42 24.93
N THR A 157 2.76 -2.19 25.08
CA THR A 157 3.41 -2.55 26.36
C THR A 157 4.88 -2.20 26.33
#